data_AF-A0A4U0TN67-F1
#
_entry.id   AF-A0A4U0TN67-F1
#
_cell.length_a   1.000
_cell.length_b   1.000
_cell.length_c   1.000
_cell.angle_alpha   90.00
_cell.angle_beta   90.00
_cell.angle_gamma   90.00
#
_symmetry.space_group_name_H-M   'P 1'
#
loop_
_entity.id
_entity.type
_entity.pdbx_description
1 polymer ?
#
loop_
_entity_poly.entity_id
_entity_poly.type
_entity_poly.pdbx_seq_one_letter_code
_entity_poly.pdbx_strand_id
1 'polypeptide(L)'
;MTIQSLAAYKLLRTDEEVVLEASICMISSMRYCHIQELVDVKKLAELLHDLPRQGGAILLYISAQNAGMLTSRVSDQDSDLAIRFEAFELSPRNNAVYQEAGRLHRSFPGSAVDIDLKVFAETGLVVTIARTLAKMSHQAAPGMQPQARKAGTNMDEDRDTTHPGMISELVMGFLNVTGHPAQVNIISKNTREEVLWRDARSPWRRYPVWMLLRVALQLKFPHDLYKEFIVFMMSRVINDSRNQHLSSDLRYAMMAKVARRVVKLPSPGNADVVRHIQNTLQDTTAALEKQWLHQRTQAPLDLSGLARLDFERDESTALPALDVYLKAVSARQGGQPANGFQPKSGLVVFDPLALPRLTHVDSHCDYINQNLHAFELWVAAHMGEWRRTHLNDANACEQLHTLVKSYDELTSRHYNGNPEAMSVAVITVLQIWVALDACALNLCPLMGEYKPGLS
;
A
#
# COMPACT_ATOMS: atom_id res chain seq x y z
N MET A 1 -6.28 -23.90 18.49
CA MET A 1 -4.89 -24.20 18.09
C MET A 1 -3.86 -23.31 18.78
N THR A 2 -3.91 -21.97 18.67
CA THR A 2 -2.90 -21.07 19.28
C THR A 2 -2.79 -21.21 20.80
N ILE A 3 -3.92 -21.13 21.53
CA ILE A 3 -3.95 -21.34 23.00
C ILE A 3 -3.39 -22.72 23.37
N GLN A 4 -3.83 -23.77 22.68
CA GLN A 4 -3.33 -25.14 22.92
C GLN A 4 -1.82 -25.25 22.66
N SER A 5 -1.31 -24.51 21.67
CA SER A 5 0.12 -24.46 21.35
C SER A 5 0.90 -23.76 22.44
N LEU A 6 0.43 -22.60 22.91
CA LEU A 6 1.03 -21.91 24.06
C LEU A 6 1.03 -22.78 25.32
N ALA A 7 -0.09 -23.46 25.61
CA ALA A 7 -0.20 -24.32 26.78
C ALA A 7 0.82 -25.45 26.76
N ALA A 8 1.01 -26.17 25.64
CA ALA A 8 2.04 -27.20 25.59
C ALA A 8 3.46 -26.63 25.50
N TYR A 9 3.64 -25.46 24.88
CA TYR A 9 4.93 -24.79 24.87
C TYR A 9 5.37 -24.40 26.29
N LYS A 10 4.43 -23.94 27.12
CA LYS A 10 4.63 -23.65 28.55
C LYS A 10 5.11 -24.87 29.34
N LEU A 11 4.61 -26.07 29.01
CA LEU A 11 5.09 -27.31 29.63
C LEU A 11 6.56 -27.64 29.30
N LEU A 12 7.09 -27.09 28.20
CA LEU A 12 8.48 -27.30 27.76
C LEU A 12 9.40 -26.11 28.10
N ARG A 13 8.81 -24.92 28.35
CA ARG A 13 9.50 -23.66 28.69
C ARG A 13 9.01 -23.14 30.04
N THR A 14 9.26 -23.92 31.08
CA THR A 14 8.88 -23.56 32.47
C THR A 14 9.63 -22.33 32.97
N ASP A 15 10.80 -22.03 32.39
CA ASP A 15 11.59 -20.83 32.62
C ASP A 15 10.88 -19.52 32.21
N GLU A 16 9.90 -19.60 31.30
CA GLU A 16 9.17 -18.45 30.73
C GLU A 16 7.68 -18.47 31.12
N GLU A 17 7.32 -19.19 32.19
CA GLU A 17 5.93 -19.47 32.54
C GLU A 17 5.07 -18.19 32.66
N VAL A 18 5.59 -17.14 33.28
CA VAL A 18 4.85 -15.88 33.51
C VAL A 18 4.42 -15.23 32.19
N VAL A 19 5.34 -15.12 31.23
CA VAL A 19 5.09 -14.47 29.92
C VAL A 19 4.15 -15.32 29.07
N LEU A 20 4.30 -16.64 29.14
CA LEU A 20 3.45 -17.59 28.43
C LEU A 20 2.03 -17.61 28.99
N GLU A 21 1.87 -17.62 30.32
CA GLU A 21 0.57 -17.55 30.98
C GLU A 21 -0.15 -16.24 30.67
N ALA A 22 0.56 -15.10 30.76
CA ALA A 22 0.00 -13.80 30.38
C ALA A 22 -0.52 -13.79 28.92
N SER A 23 0.19 -14.45 28.00
CA SER A 23 -0.24 -14.55 26.60
C SER A 23 -1.39 -15.52 26.38
N ILE A 24 -1.48 -16.61 27.16
CA ILE A 24 -2.64 -17.51 27.19
C ILE A 24 -3.86 -16.74 27.67
N CYS A 25 -3.73 -15.98 28.76
CA CYS A 25 -4.80 -15.13 29.29
C CYS A 25 -5.25 -14.11 28.26
N MET A 26 -4.32 -13.37 27.63
CA MET A 26 -4.64 -12.38 26.59
C MET A 26 -5.49 -12.96 25.45
N ILE A 27 -5.11 -14.12 24.90
CA ILE A 27 -5.85 -14.74 23.79
C ILE A 27 -7.16 -15.38 24.28
N SER A 28 -7.20 -15.84 25.53
CA SER A 28 -8.42 -16.36 26.15
C SER A 28 -9.44 -15.25 26.38
N SER A 29 -9.00 -14.07 26.81
CA SER A 29 -9.82 -12.86 26.95
C SER A 29 -10.39 -12.42 25.61
N MET A 30 -9.58 -12.45 24.53
CA MET A 30 -10.08 -12.25 23.16
C MET A 30 -11.20 -13.24 22.84
N ARG A 31 -10.99 -14.55 23.08
CA ARG A 31 -12.01 -15.57 22.79
C ARG A 31 -13.27 -15.37 23.65
N TYR A 32 -13.13 -14.89 24.87
CA TYR A 32 -14.24 -14.65 25.78
C TYR A 32 -15.13 -13.50 25.27
N CYS A 33 -14.52 -12.36 24.93
CA CYS A 33 -15.25 -11.16 24.50
C CYS A 33 -15.71 -11.16 23.05
N HIS A 34 -15.33 -12.16 22.24
CA HIS A 34 -15.83 -12.30 20.86
C HIS A 34 -16.90 -13.40 20.76
N ILE A 35 -18.05 -13.05 20.18
CA ILE A 35 -19.12 -13.98 19.81
C ILE A 35 -19.24 -13.95 18.29
N GLN A 36 -18.98 -15.08 17.62
CA GLN A 36 -18.98 -15.17 16.15
C GLN A 36 -18.09 -14.09 15.48
N GLU A 37 -16.88 -13.88 16.02
CA GLU A 37 -15.91 -12.86 15.59
C GLU A 37 -16.31 -11.40 15.87
N LEU A 38 -17.45 -11.14 16.51
CA LEU A 38 -17.91 -9.81 16.90
C LEU A 38 -17.64 -9.54 18.37
N VAL A 39 -17.32 -8.30 18.71
CA VAL A 39 -17.03 -7.90 20.09
C VAL A 39 -18.34 -7.73 20.86
N ASP A 40 -18.48 -8.45 21.97
CA ASP A 40 -19.60 -8.31 22.90
C ASP A 40 -19.39 -7.16 23.89
N VAL A 41 -20.38 -6.27 23.98
CA VAL A 41 -20.31 -5.05 24.80
C VAL A 41 -20.10 -5.36 26.28
N LYS A 42 -20.87 -6.30 26.84
CA LYS A 42 -20.87 -6.56 28.28
C LYS A 42 -19.56 -7.22 28.69
N LYS A 43 -19.16 -8.25 27.95
CA LYS A 43 -17.91 -8.98 28.20
C LYS A 43 -16.68 -8.09 28.03
N LEU A 44 -16.67 -7.20 27.03
CA LEU A 44 -15.58 -6.24 26.88
C LEU A 44 -15.56 -5.23 28.03
N ALA A 45 -16.72 -4.69 28.43
CA ALA A 45 -16.79 -3.76 29.55
C ALA A 45 -16.32 -4.40 30.87
N GLU A 46 -16.67 -5.67 31.11
CA GLU A 46 -16.19 -6.45 32.25
C GLU A 46 -14.66 -6.58 32.24
N LEU A 47 -14.07 -6.99 31.11
CA LEU A 47 -12.62 -7.09 30.97
C LEU A 47 -11.92 -5.74 31.17
N LEU A 48 -12.44 -4.66 30.58
CA LEU A 48 -11.87 -3.32 30.71
C LEU A 48 -11.98 -2.80 32.14
N HIS A 49 -13.08 -3.05 32.83
CA HIS A 49 -13.27 -2.66 34.22
C HIS A 49 -12.29 -3.39 35.16
N ASP A 50 -11.98 -4.64 34.86
CA ASP A 50 -11.09 -5.47 35.69
C ASP A 50 -9.59 -5.22 35.40
N LEU A 51 -9.25 -4.73 34.20
CA LEU A 51 -7.88 -4.50 33.74
C LEU A 51 -7.03 -3.62 34.69
N PRO A 52 -7.51 -2.50 35.25
CA PRO A 52 -6.78 -1.72 36.25
C PRO A 52 -6.33 -2.52 37.47
N ARG A 53 -7.16 -3.45 37.94
CA ARG A 53 -6.93 -4.22 39.17
C ARG A 53 -6.15 -5.49 38.92
N GLN A 54 -6.54 -6.25 37.91
CA GLN A 54 -5.97 -7.55 37.60
C GLN A 54 -4.71 -7.45 36.72
N GLY A 55 -4.53 -6.34 35.99
CA GLY A 55 -3.48 -6.22 34.98
C GLY A 55 -3.70 -7.14 33.78
N GLY A 56 -2.62 -7.42 33.05
CA GLY A 56 -2.66 -8.24 31.83
C GLY A 56 -2.98 -7.41 30.58
N ALA A 57 -3.55 -8.08 29.58
CA ALA A 57 -3.83 -7.48 28.28
C ALA A 57 -5.11 -8.04 27.65
N ILE A 58 -5.82 -7.17 26.94
CA ILE A 58 -7.03 -7.47 26.16
C ILE A 58 -6.66 -7.29 24.69
N LEU A 59 -6.91 -8.32 23.89
CA LEU A 59 -6.68 -8.30 22.45
C LEU A 59 -8.02 -8.32 21.72
N LEU A 60 -8.21 -7.40 20.77
CA LEU A 60 -9.45 -7.24 20.02
C LEU A 60 -9.23 -7.36 18.52
N TYR A 61 -10.14 -8.08 17.85
CA TYR A 61 -10.29 -8.08 16.41
C TYR A 61 -11.52 -7.26 16.04
N ILE A 62 -11.31 -6.10 15.43
CA ILE A 62 -12.38 -5.19 15.03
C ILE A 62 -12.60 -5.40 13.53
N SER A 63 -13.35 -6.45 13.20
CA SER A 63 -13.39 -7.03 11.86
C SER A 63 -13.90 -6.05 10.80
N ALA A 64 -15.00 -5.34 11.04
CA ALA A 64 -15.53 -4.39 10.06
C ALA A 64 -14.61 -3.17 9.78
N GLN A 65 -13.66 -2.87 10.68
CA GLN A 65 -12.70 -1.77 10.51
C GLN A 65 -11.28 -2.24 10.14
N ASN A 66 -11.06 -3.54 9.86
CA ASN A 66 -9.74 -4.07 9.50
C ASN A 66 -8.63 -3.72 10.53
N ALA A 67 -9.00 -3.68 11.82
CA ALA A 67 -8.12 -3.20 12.87
C ALA A 67 -7.94 -4.22 13.99
N GLY A 68 -6.72 -4.26 14.53
CA GLY A 68 -6.37 -4.89 15.79
C GLY A 68 -6.20 -3.84 16.87
N MET A 69 -6.61 -4.17 18.09
CA MET A 69 -6.34 -3.33 19.26
C MET A 69 -5.82 -4.19 20.41
N LEU A 70 -4.73 -3.75 21.02
CA LEU A 70 -4.15 -4.33 22.22
C LEU A 70 -4.25 -3.30 23.34
N THR A 71 -4.98 -3.65 24.40
CA THR A 71 -5.15 -2.80 25.58
C THR A 71 -4.46 -3.46 26.76
N SER A 72 -3.54 -2.78 27.44
CA SER A 72 -2.85 -3.34 28.61
C SER A 72 -2.56 -2.31 29.68
N ARG A 73 -2.50 -2.75 30.94
CA ARG A 73 -2.02 -1.91 32.03
C ARG A 73 -0.50 -1.76 31.94
N VAL A 74 -0.01 -0.53 32.03
CA VAL A 74 1.41 -0.20 32.02
C VAL A 74 1.78 0.61 33.26
N SER A 75 3.02 0.45 33.71
CA SER A 75 3.67 1.31 34.70
C SER A 75 5.01 1.71 34.10
N ASP A 76 5.25 3.00 33.90
CA ASP A 76 6.61 3.48 33.63
C ASP A 76 7.32 3.75 34.97
N GLN A 77 8.65 3.67 34.97
CA GLN A 77 9.45 3.88 36.18
C GLN A 77 9.32 5.32 36.72
N ASP A 78 8.90 6.26 35.87
CA ASP A 78 8.74 7.69 36.17
C ASP A 78 7.28 8.20 36.05
N SER A 79 6.28 7.34 35.81
CA SER A 79 4.87 7.77 35.61
C SER A 79 3.87 7.06 36.51
N ASP A 80 2.71 7.70 36.73
CA ASP A 80 1.53 7.04 37.32
C ASP A 80 1.11 5.82 36.45
N LEU A 81 0.40 4.88 37.07
CA LEU A 81 -0.19 3.73 36.36
C LEU A 81 -1.17 4.22 35.28
N ALA A 82 -1.07 3.64 34.09
CA ALA A 82 -1.94 3.97 32.95
C ALA A 82 -2.47 2.72 32.24
N ILE A 83 -3.56 2.90 31.49
CA ILE A 83 -4.08 1.93 30.53
C ILE A 83 -3.63 2.36 29.13
N ARG A 84 -2.81 1.52 28.51
CA ARG A 84 -2.30 1.71 27.17
C ARG A 84 -3.21 1.08 26.13
N PHE A 85 -3.56 1.83 25.10
CA PHE A 85 -4.28 1.38 23.91
C PHE A 85 -3.34 1.42 22.71
N GLU A 86 -3.12 0.28 22.06
CA GLU A 86 -2.29 0.15 20.87
C GLU A 86 -3.15 -0.32 19.70
N ALA A 87 -3.25 0.47 18.63
CA ALA A 87 -4.06 0.15 17.45
C ALA A 87 -3.19 -0.09 16.21
N PHE A 88 -3.61 -1.02 15.34
CA PHE A 88 -2.90 -1.33 14.11
C PHE A 88 -3.78 -1.97 13.03
N GLU A 89 -3.41 -1.75 11.77
CA GLU A 89 -4.06 -2.33 10.60
C GLU A 89 -3.77 -3.83 10.46
N LEU A 90 -4.74 -4.66 10.12
CA LEU A 90 -4.51 -6.11 9.97
C LEU A 90 -4.17 -6.54 8.54
N SER A 91 -4.91 -6.01 7.55
CA SER A 91 -4.77 -6.38 6.13
C SER A 91 -4.55 -5.15 5.26
N PRO A 92 -3.52 -5.12 4.40
CA PRO A 92 -3.30 -3.99 3.52
C PRO A 92 -4.36 -3.93 2.41
N ARG A 93 -4.56 -2.72 1.86
CA ARG A 93 -5.36 -2.48 0.65
C ARG A 93 -4.79 -3.23 -0.56
N ASN A 94 -5.65 -3.62 -1.49
CA ASN A 94 -5.25 -4.32 -2.72
C ASN A 94 -4.18 -3.58 -3.51
N ASN A 95 -4.36 -2.27 -3.66
CA ASN A 95 -3.40 -1.46 -4.41
C ASN A 95 -1.98 -1.54 -3.83
N ALA A 96 -1.84 -1.53 -2.50
CA ALA A 96 -0.54 -1.70 -1.86
C ALA A 96 0.06 -3.08 -2.17
N VAL A 97 -0.77 -4.13 -2.21
CA VAL A 97 -0.31 -5.48 -2.58
C VAL A 97 0.15 -5.56 -4.04
N TYR A 98 -0.54 -4.89 -4.96
CA TYR A 98 -0.20 -4.93 -6.38
C TYR A 98 0.99 -4.05 -6.77
N GLN A 99 1.18 -2.92 -6.08
CA GLN A 99 2.26 -1.97 -6.39
C GLN A 99 3.61 -2.42 -5.84
N GLU A 100 3.64 -3.16 -4.73
CA GLU A 100 4.89 -3.54 -4.09
C GLU A 100 5.58 -4.70 -4.82
N ALA A 101 6.79 -4.45 -5.32
CA ALA A 101 7.66 -5.49 -5.86
C ALA A 101 8.25 -6.35 -4.72
N GLY A 102 7.46 -7.27 -4.16
CA GLY A 102 7.94 -8.30 -3.23
C GLY A 102 7.21 -8.36 -1.89
N ARG A 103 7.77 -7.72 -0.85
CA ARG A 103 7.23 -7.79 0.52
C ARG A 103 6.88 -6.41 1.03
N LEU A 104 5.64 -6.24 1.49
CA LEU A 104 5.22 -5.05 2.20
C LEU A 104 5.93 -4.93 3.53
N HIS A 105 6.55 -3.78 3.76
CA HIS A 105 7.10 -3.40 5.06
C HIS A 105 5.99 -2.75 5.89
N ARG A 106 5.67 -3.34 7.05
CA ARG A 106 4.59 -2.87 7.91
C ARG A 106 5.08 -2.76 9.36
N SER A 107 4.70 -1.67 10.02
CA SER A 107 5.10 -1.34 11.39
C SER A 107 3.91 -1.45 12.35
N PHE A 108 4.16 -1.94 13.56
CA PHE A 108 3.13 -2.22 14.57
C PHE A 108 3.62 -1.87 15.98
N PRO A 109 2.78 -1.26 16.84
CA PRO A 109 1.47 -0.71 16.51
C PRO A 109 1.60 0.54 15.61
N GLY A 110 0.48 0.94 14.98
CA GLY A 110 0.43 2.17 14.17
C GLY A 110 0.21 3.42 15.01
N SER A 111 -0.41 3.28 16.18
CA SER A 111 -0.66 4.37 17.13
C SER A 111 -0.81 3.82 18.54
N ALA A 112 -0.41 4.59 19.54
CA ALA A 112 -0.61 4.23 20.94
C ALA A 112 -0.99 5.44 21.81
N VAL A 113 -1.87 5.21 22.79
CA VAL A 113 -2.36 6.23 23.73
C VAL A 113 -2.39 5.64 25.13
N ASP A 114 -1.91 6.40 26.10
CA ASP A 114 -2.01 6.08 27.53
C ASP A 114 -3.09 6.94 28.18
N ILE A 115 -3.91 6.30 29.01
CA ILE A 115 -4.93 6.96 29.83
C ILE A 115 -4.64 6.64 31.29
N ASP A 116 -4.44 7.68 32.10
CA ASP A 116 -4.21 7.53 33.55
C ASP A 116 -5.34 6.75 34.22
N LEU A 117 -5.00 5.92 35.22
CA LEU A 117 -6.00 5.12 35.94
C LEU A 117 -7.15 5.96 36.53
N LYS A 118 -6.87 7.20 36.96
CA LYS A 118 -7.87 8.10 37.54
C LYS A 118 -8.94 8.47 36.49
N VAL A 119 -8.51 8.86 35.30
CA VAL A 119 -9.40 9.19 34.17
C VAL A 119 -10.08 7.94 33.65
N PHE A 120 -9.34 6.83 33.56
CA PHE A 120 -9.90 5.55 33.11
C PHE A 120 -11.04 5.04 34.02
N ALA A 121 -10.97 5.34 35.32
CA ALA A 121 -11.99 5.00 36.31
C ALA A 121 -13.22 5.93 36.29
N GLU A 122 -13.23 6.98 35.45
CA GLU A 122 -14.38 7.87 35.33
C GLU A 122 -15.63 7.12 34.88
N THR A 123 -16.76 7.47 35.52
CA THR A 123 -18.02 6.77 35.29
C THR A 123 -18.47 6.95 33.85
N GLY A 124 -18.64 5.83 33.14
CA GLY A 124 -19.16 5.80 31.77
C GLY A 124 -18.10 5.72 30.68
N LEU A 125 -16.83 6.02 30.95
CA LEU A 125 -15.76 5.95 29.94
C LEU A 125 -15.58 4.51 29.41
N VAL A 126 -15.35 3.56 30.31
CA VAL A 126 -15.20 2.12 29.99
C VAL A 126 -16.39 1.59 29.17
N VAL A 127 -17.60 1.92 29.59
CA VAL A 127 -18.84 1.48 28.93
C VAL A 127 -18.96 2.11 27.54
N THR A 128 -18.56 3.37 27.39
CA THR A 128 -18.56 4.08 26.10
C THR A 128 -17.55 3.46 25.14
N ILE A 129 -16.31 3.21 25.60
CA ILE A 129 -15.28 2.52 24.82
C ILE A 129 -15.77 1.14 24.37
N ALA A 130 -16.31 0.34 25.30
CA ALA A 130 -16.81 -1.00 25.00
C ALA A 130 -17.95 -0.98 23.96
N ARG A 131 -18.93 -0.08 24.10
CA ARG A 131 -20.02 0.09 23.13
C ARG A 131 -19.53 0.52 21.76
N THR A 132 -18.60 1.48 21.71
CA THR A 132 -18.04 2.00 20.47
C THR A 132 -17.27 0.92 19.72
N LEU A 133 -16.36 0.20 20.39
CA LEU A 133 -15.58 -0.89 19.78
C LEU A 133 -16.47 -2.05 19.35
N ALA A 134 -17.49 -2.41 20.15
CA ALA A 134 -18.46 -3.43 19.78
C ALA A 134 -19.25 -3.06 18.53
N LYS A 135 -19.75 -1.81 18.45
CA LYS A 135 -20.44 -1.28 17.26
C LYS A 135 -19.55 -1.32 16.04
N MET A 136 -18.31 -0.85 16.17
CA MET A 136 -17.32 -0.86 15.10
C MET A 136 -16.87 -2.25 14.66
N SER A 137 -17.04 -3.28 15.50
CA SER A 137 -16.71 -4.65 15.11
C SER A 137 -17.62 -5.21 14.01
N HIS A 138 -18.87 -4.74 13.88
CA HIS A 138 -19.82 -5.26 12.88
C HIS A 138 -20.38 -4.21 11.93
N GLN A 139 -20.40 -2.93 12.31
CA GLN A 139 -20.94 -1.87 11.47
C GLN A 139 -19.88 -1.33 10.52
N ALA A 140 -20.10 -1.49 9.20
CA ALA A 140 -19.27 -0.84 8.20
C ALA A 140 -19.38 0.69 8.28
N ALA A 141 -18.27 1.38 8.04
CA ALA A 141 -18.21 2.83 7.95
C ALA A 141 -18.17 3.24 6.46
N PRO A 142 -19.22 3.90 5.94
CA PRO A 142 -19.26 4.33 4.54
C PRO A 142 -18.07 5.21 4.17
N GLY A 143 -17.49 5.00 2.98
CA GLY A 143 -16.36 5.77 2.49
C GLY A 143 -15.00 5.34 3.04
N MET A 144 -14.95 4.31 3.89
CA MET A 144 -13.69 3.74 4.39
C MET A 144 -13.13 2.65 3.48
N GLN A 145 -13.80 2.30 2.39
CA GLN A 145 -13.29 1.40 1.36
C GLN A 145 -12.96 2.19 0.08
N PRO A 146 -11.98 1.73 -0.73
CA PRO A 146 -11.76 2.28 -2.06
C PRO A 146 -13.05 2.23 -2.89
N GLN A 147 -13.30 3.26 -3.71
CA GLN A 147 -14.46 3.29 -4.58
C GLN A 147 -14.18 2.63 -5.92
N ALA A 148 -15.15 1.88 -6.43
CA ALA A 148 -15.16 1.33 -7.77
C ALA A 148 -16.42 1.78 -8.51
N ARG A 149 -16.29 2.03 -9.81
CA ARG A 149 -17.42 2.41 -10.65
C ARG A 149 -18.22 1.16 -11.03
N LYS A 150 -19.43 1.04 -10.50
CA LYS A 150 -20.37 -0.08 -10.75
C LYS A 150 -21.67 0.50 -11.33
N ALA A 151 -22.09 0.01 -12.50
CA ALA A 151 -23.30 0.48 -13.19
C ALA A 151 -23.40 2.02 -13.35
N GLY A 152 -22.27 2.70 -13.55
CA GLY A 152 -22.22 4.15 -13.74
C GLY A 152 -22.05 4.99 -12.47
N THR A 153 -22.26 4.41 -11.27
CA THR A 153 -22.09 5.08 -9.97
C THR A 153 -20.82 4.59 -9.27
N ASN A 154 -20.21 5.46 -8.45
CA ASN A 154 -19.10 5.05 -7.58
C ASN A 154 -19.68 4.43 -6.31
N MET A 155 -19.26 3.20 -6.01
CA MET A 155 -19.68 2.46 -4.83
C MET A 155 -18.44 1.92 -4.12
N ASP A 156 -18.53 1.75 -2.80
CA ASP A 156 -17.49 1.12 -2.01
C ASP A 156 -17.18 -0.28 -2.57
N GLU A 157 -15.90 -0.56 -2.81
CA GLU A 157 -15.45 -1.84 -3.32
C GLU A 157 -15.40 -2.85 -2.18
N ASP A 158 -16.52 -3.56 -2.00
CA ASP A 158 -16.71 -4.60 -0.98
C ASP A 158 -15.70 -5.76 -1.08
N ARG A 159 -15.00 -5.87 -2.21
CA ARG A 159 -13.92 -6.84 -2.41
C ARG A 159 -12.56 -6.35 -1.92
N ASP A 160 -12.38 -5.09 -1.54
CA ASP A 160 -11.15 -4.54 -0.96
C ASP A 160 -11.20 -4.43 0.59
N THR A 161 -10.06 -4.16 1.23
CA THR A 161 -10.03 -3.99 2.68
C THR A 161 -10.54 -2.62 3.11
N THR A 162 -11.21 -2.59 4.26
CA THR A 162 -11.55 -1.36 4.95
C THR A 162 -10.28 -0.64 5.43
N HIS A 163 -10.25 0.67 5.27
CA HIS A 163 -9.22 1.52 5.88
C HIS A 163 -9.39 1.53 7.40
N PRO A 164 -8.31 1.42 8.19
CA PRO A 164 -8.39 1.33 9.64
C PRO A 164 -8.73 2.65 10.34
N GLY A 165 -8.92 3.76 9.60
CA GLY A 165 -9.08 5.12 10.13
C GLY A 165 -10.19 5.29 11.19
N MET A 166 -11.25 4.48 11.18
CA MET A 166 -12.26 4.54 12.24
C MET A 166 -11.69 4.15 13.60
N ILE A 167 -10.68 3.29 13.62
CA ILE A 167 -9.93 2.95 14.82
C ILE A 167 -8.73 3.87 14.96
N SER A 168 -7.83 3.90 13.96
CA SER A 168 -6.55 4.61 14.08
C SER A 168 -6.65 6.13 14.15
N GLU A 169 -7.75 6.73 13.70
CA GLU A 169 -7.96 8.19 13.71
C GLU A 169 -9.12 8.57 14.64
N LEU A 170 -10.33 8.05 14.44
CA LEU A 170 -11.50 8.45 15.24
C LEU A 170 -11.41 7.96 16.70
N VAL A 171 -11.27 6.65 16.92
CA VAL A 171 -11.17 6.12 18.29
C VAL A 171 -9.89 6.58 18.98
N MET A 172 -8.74 6.46 18.31
CA MET A 172 -7.48 6.90 18.90
C MET A 172 -7.44 8.42 19.12
N GLY A 173 -8.10 9.21 18.27
CA GLY A 173 -8.29 10.65 18.47
C GLY A 173 -9.14 10.95 19.70
N PHE A 174 -10.24 10.23 19.90
CA PHE A 174 -11.06 10.33 21.11
C PHE A 174 -10.26 9.97 22.37
N LEU A 175 -9.52 8.86 22.35
CA LEU A 175 -8.69 8.43 23.49
C LEU A 175 -7.58 9.44 23.81
N ASN A 176 -6.99 10.07 22.80
CA ASN A 176 -5.97 11.11 22.98
C ASN A 176 -6.50 12.35 23.70
N VAL A 177 -7.79 12.66 23.62
CA VAL A 177 -8.38 13.79 24.37
C VAL A 177 -8.43 13.49 25.87
N THR A 178 -8.66 12.23 26.24
CA THR A 178 -8.73 11.79 27.65
C THR A 178 -7.39 11.28 28.19
N GLY A 179 -6.36 11.25 27.37
CA GLY A 179 -5.06 10.67 27.71
C GLY A 179 -3.94 11.44 27.04
N HIS A 180 -2.86 10.74 26.69
CA HIS A 180 -1.77 11.31 25.93
C HIS A 180 -1.15 10.28 24.97
N PRO A 181 -0.50 10.73 23.88
CA PRO A 181 0.25 9.84 23.01
C PRO A 181 1.30 9.05 23.81
N ALA A 182 1.41 7.75 23.51
CA ALA A 182 2.34 6.87 24.18
C ALA A 182 3.50 6.49 23.25
N GLN A 183 4.74 6.60 23.73
CA GLN A 183 5.89 6.05 23.03
C GLN A 183 6.00 4.55 23.31
N VAL A 184 6.00 3.75 22.25
CA VAL A 184 5.94 2.29 22.33
C VAL A 184 7.00 1.64 21.46
N ASN A 185 7.37 0.41 21.81
CA ASN A 185 8.25 -0.40 20.99
C ASN A 185 7.54 -0.81 19.69
N ILE A 186 8.02 -0.26 18.57
CA ILE A 186 7.49 -0.58 17.25
C ILE A 186 8.22 -1.81 16.70
N ILE A 187 7.46 -2.83 16.33
CA ILE A 187 7.96 -3.99 15.59
C ILE A 187 7.70 -3.80 14.09
N SER A 188 8.65 -4.26 13.29
CA SER A 188 8.52 -4.28 11.84
C SER A 188 8.33 -5.70 11.32
N LYS A 189 7.39 -5.89 10.38
CA LYS A 189 7.16 -7.17 9.71
C LYS A 189 7.16 -6.98 8.19
N ASN A 190 7.93 -7.82 7.51
CA ASN A 190 7.85 -7.98 6.06
C ASN A 190 6.75 -8.99 5.72
N THR A 191 5.62 -8.51 5.22
CA THR A 191 4.43 -9.31 4.90
C THR A 191 4.31 -9.51 3.39
N ARG A 192 4.26 -10.77 2.95
CA ARG A 192 4.05 -11.10 1.52
C ARG A 192 2.56 -11.27 1.26
N GLU A 193 1.79 -10.25 1.03
CA GLU A 193 0.34 -10.44 0.80
C GLU A 193 0.06 -10.87 -0.64
N GLU A 194 -1.04 -11.60 -0.83
CA GLU A 194 -1.49 -12.09 -2.12
C GLU A 194 -3.01 -11.88 -2.16
N VAL A 195 -3.50 -11.29 -3.24
CA VAL A 195 -4.94 -11.07 -3.49
C VAL A 195 -5.26 -11.89 -4.73
N LEU A 196 -5.72 -13.12 -4.52
CA LEU A 196 -5.98 -14.08 -5.59
C LEU A 196 -7.47 -14.17 -5.84
N TRP A 197 -7.87 -14.18 -7.10
CA TRP A 197 -9.28 -14.25 -7.47
C TRP A 197 -9.45 -15.22 -8.64
N ARG A 198 -10.37 -16.18 -8.49
CA ARG A 198 -10.78 -17.10 -9.53
C ARG A 198 -12.25 -17.46 -9.32
N ASP A 199 -13.13 -16.84 -10.09
CA ASP A 199 -14.58 -17.11 -10.11
C ASP A 199 -15.19 -17.21 -8.70
N ALA A 200 -14.98 -16.17 -7.89
CA ALA A 200 -15.44 -16.11 -6.50
C ALA A 200 -16.03 -14.73 -6.17
N ARG A 201 -16.92 -14.65 -5.17
CA ARG A 201 -17.46 -13.36 -4.70
C ARG A 201 -16.35 -12.46 -4.15
N SER A 202 -15.46 -13.02 -3.33
CA SER A 202 -14.39 -12.32 -2.63
C SER A 202 -13.02 -12.92 -2.99
N PRO A 203 -11.96 -12.10 -3.08
CA PRO A 203 -10.62 -12.62 -3.32
C PRO A 203 -10.12 -13.41 -2.11
N TRP A 204 -9.32 -14.44 -2.37
CA TRP A 204 -8.55 -15.12 -1.35
C TRP A 204 -7.44 -14.19 -0.83
N ARG A 205 -7.31 -14.15 0.50
CA ARG A 205 -6.30 -13.39 1.23
C ARG A 205 -5.89 -14.16 2.47
N ARG A 206 -4.83 -13.70 3.13
CA ARG A 206 -4.49 -14.20 4.46
C ARG A 206 -5.51 -13.76 5.51
N TYR A 207 -5.76 -14.65 6.45
CA TYR A 207 -6.72 -14.41 7.53
C TYR A 207 -6.20 -13.31 8.49
N PRO A 208 -6.94 -12.21 8.72
CA PRO A 208 -6.48 -11.05 9.51
C PRO A 208 -6.11 -11.39 10.95
N VAL A 209 -6.85 -12.30 11.58
CA VAL A 209 -6.60 -12.74 12.97
C VAL A 209 -5.24 -13.40 13.11
N TRP A 210 -4.70 -14.03 12.06
CA TRP A 210 -3.33 -14.56 12.12
C TRP A 210 -2.28 -13.45 12.23
N MET A 211 -2.50 -12.30 11.57
CA MET A 211 -1.65 -11.12 11.75
C MET A 211 -1.77 -10.58 13.17
N LEU A 212 -3.01 -10.43 13.67
CA LEU A 212 -3.32 -9.96 15.01
C LEU A 212 -2.54 -10.76 16.07
N LEU A 213 -2.67 -12.09 16.05
CA LEU A 213 -1.97 -12.98 16.99
C LEU A 213 -0.45 -12.86 16.88
N ARG A 214 0.09 -12.79 15.65
CA ARG A 214 1.53 -12.67 15.43
C ARG A 214 2.11 -11.33 15.87
N VAL A 215 1.33 -10.26 15.80
CA VAL A 215 1.72 -8.93 16.28
C VAL A 215 1.67 -8.94 17.80
N ALA A 216 0.53 -9.31 18.40
CA ALA A 216 0.34 -9.33 19.85
C ALA A 216 1.40 -10.19 20.56
N LEU A 217 1.65 -11.41 20.07
CA LEU A 217 2.67 -12.28 20.65
C LEU A 217 4.09 -11.71 20.51
N GLN A 218 4.42 -11.06 19.40
CA GLN A 218 5.76 -10.47 19.24
C GLN A 218 5.94 -9.21 20.11
N LEU A 219 4.86 -8.47 20.39
CA LEU A 219 4.89 -7.32 21.30
C LEU A 219 5.05 -7.76 22.77
N LYS A 220 4.57 -8.96 23.14
CA LYS A 220 4.64 -9.47 24.52
C LYS A 220 5.81 -10.41 24.79
N PHE A 221 6.38 -11.06 23.77
CA PHE A 221 7.51 -11.97 23.94
C PHE A 221 8.85 -11.28 23.66
N PRO A 222 9.93 -11.69 24.35
CA PRO A 222 11.28 -11.49 23.84
C PRO A 222 11.41 -12.01 22.40
N HIS A 223 12.23 -11.34 21.60
CA HIS A 223 12.34 -11.64 20.17
C HIS A 223 12.65 -13.12 19.90
N ASP A 224 13.58 -13.70 20.65
CA ASP A 224 14.03 -15.08 20.43
C ASP A 224 12.97 -16.10 20.88
N LEU A 225 12.30 -15.83 22.00
CA LEU A 225 11.16 -16.63 22.47
C LEU A 225 10.02 -16.63 21.45
N TYR A 226 9.72 -15.48 20.83
CA TYR A 226 8.76 -15.38 19.75
C TYR A 226 9.15 -16.25 18.54
N LYS A 227 10.42 -16.22 18.11
CA LYS A 227 10.85 -17.04 16.97
C LYS A 227 10.72 -18.52 17.30
N GLU A 228 11.21 -18.95 18.46
CA GLU A 228 11.14 -20.33 18.92
C GLU A 228 9.68 -20.81 18.99
N PHE A 229 8.81 -20.05 19.66
CA PHE A 229 7.39 -20.37 19.77
C PHE A 229 6.69 -20.50 18.41
N ILE A 230 6.99 -19.61 17.46
CA ILE A 230 6.38 -19.68 16.12
C ILE A 230 6.82 -20.94 15.38
N VAL A 231 8.06 -21.39 15.53
CA VAL A 231 8.53 -22.64 14.92
C VAL A 231 7.86 -23.85 15.58
N PHE A 232 7.79 -23.86 16.91
CA PHE A 232 7.08 -24.88 17.68
C PHE A 232 5.59 -24.96 17.31
N MET A 233 4.89 -23.82 17.20
CA MET A 233 3.50 -23.80 16.76
C MET A 233 3.36 -24.40 15.36
N MET A 234 4.26 -24.04 14.43
CA MET A 234 4.23 -24.56 13.06
C MET A 234 4.49 -26.07 13.01
N SER A 235 5.38 -26.62 13.84
CA SER A 235 5.57 -28.08 13.91
C SER A 235 4.28 -28.76 14.42
N ARG A 236 3.63 -28.19 15.44
CA ARG A 236 2.34 -28.70 15.91
C ARG A 236 1.24 -28.65 14.85
N VAL A 237 1.23 -27.66 13.97
CA VAL A 237 0.29 -27.63 12.83
C VAL A 237 0.53 -28.81 11.90
N ILE A 238 1.78 -29.18 11.62
CA ILE A 238 2.10 -30.35 10.77
C ILE A 238 1.54 -31.64 11.37
N ASN A 239 1.67 -31.82 12.69
CA ASN A 239 1.24 -33.03 13.38
C ASN A 239 -0.25 -33.02 13.82
N ASP A 240 -1.00 -31.98 13.47
CA ASP A 240 -2.43 -31.92 13.80
C ASP A 240 -3.19 -33.01 13.01
N SER A 241 -3.99 -33.82 13.70
CA SER A 241 -4.75 -34.90 13.07
C SER A 241 -5.68 -34.39 11.97
N ARG A 242 -6.18 -33.15 12.12
CA ARG A 242 -7.00 -32.49 11.11
C ARG A 242 -6.23 -32.19 9.84
N ASN A 243 -4.90 -32.18 9.86
CA ASN A 243 -4.06 -31.90 8.69
C ASN A 243 -3.52 -33.17 8.03
N GLN A 244 -3.91 -34.36 8.50
CA GLN A 244 -3.46 -35.63 7.91
C GLN A 244 -4.00 -35.87 6.49
N HIS A 245 -5.10 -35.21 6.11
CA HIS A 245 -5.69 -35.29 4.77
C HIS A 245 -4.99 -34.39 3.72
N LEU A 246 -4.03 -33.55 4.14
CA LEU A 246 -3.31 -32.67 3.23
C LEU A 246 -2.44 -33.48 2.26
N SER A 247 -2.30 -32.98 1.03
CA SER A 247 -1.44 -33.61 0.02
C SER A 247 0.01 -33.70 0.47
N SER A 248 0.74 -34.68 -0.07
CA SER A 248 2.16 -34.89 0.21
C SER A 248 2.99 -33.65 -0.10
N ASP A 249 2.67 -32.94 -1.18
CA ASP A 249 3.35 -31.70 -1.58
C ASP A 249 3.17 -30.60 -0.54
N LEU A 250 1.95 -30.44 -0.03
CA LEU A 250 1.66 -29.43 0.99
C LEU A 250 2.34 -29.78 2.31
N ARG A 251 2.30 -31.07 2.72
CA ARG A 251 3.01 -31.56 3.90
C ARG A 251 4.51 -31.37 3.78
N TYR A 252 5.10 -31.68 2.63
CA TYR A 252 6.51 -31.41 2.34
C TYR A 252 6.82 -29.91 2.41
N ALA A 253 6.00 -29.05 1.80
CA ALA A 253 6.18 -27.60 1.85
C ALA A 253 6.13 -27.05 3.28
N MET A 254 5.20 -27.55 4.11
CA MET A 254 5.09 -27.20 5.53
C MET A 254 6.34 -27.66 6.30
N MET A 255 6.74 -28.92 6.15
CA MET A 255 7.95 -29.50 6.76
C MET A 255 9.20 -28.70 6.39
N ALA A 256 9.43 -28.46 5.09
CA ALA A 256 10.57 -27.69 4.61
C ALA A 256 10.56 -26.25 5.14
N LYS A 257 9.40 -25.64 5.32
CA LYS A 257 9.26 -24.31 5.94
C LYS A 257 9.67 -24.33 7.41
N VAL A 258 9.28 -25.36 8.17
CA VAL A 258 9.67 -25.52 9.58
C VAL A 258 11.16 -25.80 9.69
N ALA A 259 11.71 -26.75 8.93
CA ALA A 259 13.12 -27.08 8.91
C ALA A 259 14.01 -25.85 8.61
N ARG A 260 13.66 -25.06 7.58
CA ARG A 260 14.36 -23.80 7.28
C ARG A 260 14.28 -22.76 8.39
N ARG A 261 13.21 -22.76 9.20
CA ARG A 261 13.08 -21.83 10.31
C ARG A 261 13.86 -22.27 11.54
N VAL A 262 13.99 -23.57 11.79
CA VAL A 262 14.86 -24.11 12.84
C VAL A 262 16.30 -23.66 12.61
N VAL A 263 16.81 -23.76 11.38
CA VAL A 263 18.16 -23.28 11.00
C VAL A 263 18.33 -21.77 11.18
N LYS A 264 17.23 -21.00 11.17
CA LYS A 264 17.24 -19.53 11.32
C LYS A 264 16.98 -19.06 12.75
N LEU A 265 16.88 -19.98 13.71
CA LEU A 265 16.73 -19.59 15.10
C LEU A 265 18.03 -18.92 15.60
N PRO A 266 17.93 -17.77 16.29
CA PRO A 266 19.10 -16.99 16.72
C PRO A 266 19.88 -17.64 17.87
N SER A 267 19.23 -18.52 18.63
CA SER A 267 19.82 -19.36 19.68
C SER A 267 19.49 -20.83 19.34
N PRO A 268 20.31 -21.83 19.75
CA PRO A 268 19.98 -23.24 19.60
C PRO A 268 18.63 -23.61 20.22
N GLY A 269 18.03 -22.71 21.01
CA GLY A 269 16.71 -22.86 21.59
C GLY A 269 16.71 -23.80 22.78
N ASN A 270 15.57 -23.91 23.45
CA ASN A 270 15.42 -24.89 24.52
C ASN A 270 15.50 -26.32 23.94
N ALA A 271 16.29 -27.18 24.59
CA ALA A 271 16.57 -28.53 24.11
C ALA A 271 15.31 -29.39 23.94
N ASP A 272 14.33 -29.26 24.84
CA ASP A 272 13.10 -30.05 24.80
C ASP A 272 12.17 -29.57 23.68
N VAL A 273 12.09 -28.26 23.48
CA VAL A 273 11.36 -27.65 22.36
C VAL A 273 11.95 -28.09 21.02
N VAL A 274 13.28 -28.02 20.89
CA VAL A 274 14.00 -28.40 19.67
C VAL A 274 13.83 -29.89 19.39
N ARG A 275 13.94 -30.74 20.41
CA ARG A 275 13.69 -32.18 20.29
C ARG A 275 12.28 -32.47 19.82
N HIS A 276 11.28 -31.77 20.35
CA HIS A 276 9.89 -31.90 19.89
C HIS A 276 9.73 -31.54 18.41
N ILE A 277 10.35 -30.44 17.97
CA ILE A 277 10.32 -30.02 16.57
C ILE A 277 11.03 -31.04 15.68
N GLN A 278 12.20 -31.53 16.09
CA GLN A 278 12.99 -32.52 15.35
C GLN A 278 12.21 -33.83 15.17
N ASN A 279 11.61 -34.36 16.23
CA ASN A 279 10.77 -35.57 16.15
C ASN A 279 9.63 -35.37 15.16
N THR A 280 8.94 -34.23 15.20
CA THR A 280 7.85 -33.93 14.26
C THR A 280 8.34 -33.91 12.80
N LEU A 281 9.53 -33.37 12.54
CA LEU A 281 10.12 -33.35 11.21
C LEU A 281 10.54 -34.74 10.73
N GLN A 282 11.11 -35.56 11.62
CA GLN A 282 11.48 -36.94 11.33
C GLN A 282 10.25 -37.80 11.01
N ASP A 283 9.21 -37.73 11.84
CA ASP A 283 7.94 -38.45 11.64
C ASP A 283 7.30 -38.06 10.30
N THR A 284 7.31 -36.76 9.97
CA THR A 284 6.78 -36.27 8.69
C THR A 284 7.60 -36.76 7.51
N THR A 285 8.93 -36.77 7.63
CA THR A 285 9.84 -37.27 6.58
C THR A 285 9.60 -38.76 6.34
N ALA A 286 9.57 -39.57 7.40
CA ALA A 286 9.31 -41.01 7.31
C ALA A 286 7.95 -41.30 6.66
N ALA A 287 6.91 -40.52 6.99
CA ALA A 287 5.60 -40.66 6.36
C ALA A 287 5.61 -40.33 4.86
N LEU A 288 6.34 -39.29 4.44
CA LEU A 288 6.48 -38.91 3.04
C LEU A 288 7.31 -39.94 2.26
N GLU A 289 8.41 -40.43 2.83
CA GLU A 289 9.25 -41.48 2.23
C GLU A 289 8.48 -42.79 2.04
N LYS A 290 7.66 -43.19 3.03
CA LYS A 290 6.78 -44.35 2.91
C LYS A 290 5.81 -44.21 1.74
N GLN A 291 5.21 -43.03 1.58
CA GLN A 291 4.29 -42.77 0.49
C GLN A 291 4.99 -42.73 -0.87
N TRP A 292 6.19 -42.13 -0.93
CA TRP A 292 7.04 -42.12 -2.12
C TRP A 292 7.41 -43.54 -2.56
N LEU A 293 7.83 -44.39 -1.63
CA LEU A 293 8.15 -45.78 -1.91
C LEU A 293 6.93 -46.54 -2.43
N HIS A 294 5.76 -46.33 -1.81
CA HIS A 294 4.51 -46.93 -2.28
C HIS A 294 4.18 -46.52 -3.73
N GLN A 295 4.30 -45.24 -4.08
CA GLN A 295 4.08 -44.77 -5.45
C GLN A 295 5.08 -45.36 -6.43
N ARG A 296 6.34 -45.51 -6.04
CA ARG A 296 7.37 -46.13 -6.88
C ARG A 296 7.14 -47.61 -7.16
N THR A 297 6.41 -48.31 -6.29
CA THR A 297 6.01 -49.71 -6.49
C THR A 297 4.75 -49.89 -7.33
N GLN A 298 4.05 -48.80 -7.68
CA GLN A 298 2.89 -48.88 -8.58
C GLN A 298 3.35 -49.11 -10.03
N ALA A 299 2.45 -49.66 -10.85
CA ALA A 299 2.72 -49.87 -12.26
C ALA A 299 3.14 -48.55 -12.92
N PRO A 300 4.12 -48.56 -13.84
CA PRO A 300 4.50 -47.37 -14.59
C PRO A 300 3.27 -46.71 -15.22
N LEU A 301 3.21 -45.39 -15.18
CA LEU A 301 2.20 -44.64 -15.93
C LEU A 301 2.30 -45.04 -17.41
N ASP A 302 1.15 -45.27 -18.05
CA ASP A 302 1.12 -45.47 -19.49
C ASP A 302 1.41 -44.13 -20.18
N LEU A 303 2.67 -43.95 -20.58
CA LEU A 303 3.16 -42.77 -21.29
C LEU A 303 3.10 -42.96 -22.81
N SER A 304 2.46 -44.02 -23.33
CA SER A 304 2.37 -44.27 -24.77
C SER A 304 1.68 -43.13 -25.53
N GLY A 305 0.80 -42.37 -24.88
CA GLY A 305 0.19 -41.16 -25.44
C GLY A 305 1.20 -40.02 -25.67
N LEU A 306 2.25 -39.90 -24.84
CA LEU A 306 3.30 -38.89 -25.03
C LEU A 306 4.20 -39.23 -26.24
N ALA A 307 4.33 -40.50 -26.59
CA ALA A 307 5.09 -40.93 -27.76
C ALA A 307 4.42 -40.53 -29.10
N ARG A 308 3.17 -40.06 -29.06
CA ARG A 308 2.42 -39.58 -30.24
C ARG A 308 2.43 -38.06 -30.40
N LEU A 309 2.99 -37.32 -29.44
CA LEU A 309 3.14 -35.87 -29.54
C LEU A 309 4.15 -35.54 -30.64
N ASP A 310 3.78 -34.64 -31.54
CA ASP A 310 4.62 -34.19 -32.65
C ASP A 310 4.77 -32.68 -32.52
N PHE A 311 5.73 -32.26 -31.68
CA PHE A 311 5.94 -30.85 -31.33
C PHE A 311 6.13 -29.96 -32.57
N GLU A 312 6.79 -30.47 -33.62
CA GLU A 312 6.97 -29.74 -34.89
C GLU A 312 5.63 -29.42 -35.58
N ARG A 313 4.67 -30.34 -35.51
CA ARG A 313 3.31 -30.11 -36.02
C ARG A 313 2.42 -29.35 -35.03
N ASP A 314 2.54 -29.65 -33.75
CA ASP A 314 1.68 -29.11 -32.67
C ASP A 314 2.01 -27.65 -32.35
N GLU A 315 3.21 -27.17 -32.68
CA GLU A 315 3.57 -25.74 -32.66
C GLU A 315 2.98 -24.97 -33.86
N SER A 316 2.68 -25.66 -34.96
CA SER A 316 2.16 -25.06 -36.19
C SER A 316 0.62 -24.99 -36.18
N THR A 317 0.06 -23.92 -35.60
CA THR A 317 -1.38 -23.65 -35.72
C THR A 317 -1.67 -22.95 -37.04
N ALA A 318 -2.23 -23.67 -38.02
CA ALA A 318 -2.79 -23.03 -39.21
C ALA A 318 -4.00 -22.16 -38.80
N LEU A 319 -4.01 -20.90 -39.26
CA LEU A 319 -5.12 -19.97 -39.06
C LEU A 319 -5.71 -19.56 -40.42
N PRO A 320 -6.47 -20.46 -41.09
CA PRO A 320 -6.89 -20.25 -42.48
C PRO A 320 -7.71 -18.97 -42.67
N ALA A 321 -8.49 -18.58 -41.66
CA ALA A 321 -9.26 -17.34 -41.68
C ALA A 321 -8.35 -16.09 -41.68
N LEU A 322 -7.25 -16.12 -40.92
CA LEU A 322 -6.25 -15.06 -40.91
C LEU A 322 -5.50 -15.02 -42.23
N ASP A 323 -5.14 -16.17 -42.79
CA ASP A 323 -4.47 -16.25 -44.09
C ASP A 323 -5.35 -15.70 -45.22
N VAL A 324 -6.64 -16.04 -45.22
CA VAL A 324 -7.64 -15.49 -46.16
C VAL A 324 -7.78 -13.99 -45.97
N TYR A 325 -7.83 -13.51 -44.73
CA TYR A 325 -7.89 -12.08 -44.44
C TYR A 325 -6.64 -11.34 -44.93
N LEU A 326 -5.44 -11.83 -44.65
CA LEU A 326 -4.17 -11.23 -45.08
C LEU A 326 -4.05 -11.20 -46.60
N LYS A 327 -4.47 -12.28 -47.29
CA LYS A 327 -4.58 -12.31 -48.75
C LYS A 327 -5.60 -11.29 -49.27
N ALA A 328 -6.74 -11.15 -48.61
CA ALA A 328 -7.74 -10.14 -48.97
C ALA A 328 -7.23 -8.71 -48.76
N VAL A 329 -6.45 -8.46 -47.70
CA VAL A 329 -5.82 -7.15 -47.43
C VAL A 329 -4.77 -6.83 -48.49
N SER A 330 -3.92 -7.78 -48.84
CA SER A 330 -2.88 -7.59 -49.87
C SER A 330 -3.44 -7.54 -51.29
N ALA A 331 -4.60 -8.15 -51.53
CA ALA A 331 -5.35 -8.06 -52.79
C ALA A 331 -6.20 -6.78 -52.92
N ARG A 332 -6.28 -5.93 -51.87
CA ARG A 332 -6.83 -4.58 -52.01
C ARG A 332 -5.85 -3.77 -52.85
N GLN A 333 -6.04 -3.81 -54.17
CA GLN A 333 -5.49 -2.78 -55.03
C GLN A 333 -6.03 -1.44 -54.53
N GLY A 334 -5.11 -0.52 -54.19
CA GLY A 334 -5.42 0.84 -53.78
C GLY A 334 -6.16 1.57 -54.90
N GLY A 335 -7.46 1.36 -54.95
CA GLY A 335 -8.36 2.01 -55.90
C GLY A 335 -8.69 3.41 -55.42
N GLN A 336 -7.72 4.31 -55.42
CA GLN A 336 -7.86 5.74 -55.76
C GLN A 336 -6.48 6.26 -56.17
N PRO A 337 -6.37 7.09 -57.23
CA PRO A 337 -5.13 7.81 -57.49
C PRO A 337 -4.81 8.63 -56.25
N ALA A 338 -3.55 8.62 -55.82
CA ALA A 338 -3.07 9.50 -54.78
C ALA A 338 -3.40 10.94 -55.19
N ASN A 339 -4.50 11.50 -54.69
CA ASN A 339 -4.60 12.94 -54.50
C ASN A 339 -3.31 13.30 -53.79
N GLY A 340 -2.51 14.18 -54.39
CA GLY A 340 -1.22 14.60 -53.85
C GLY A 340 -1.41 15.24 -52.49
N PHE A 341 -1.59 14.43 -51.46
CA PHE A 341 -1.57 14.83 -50.07
C PHE A 341 -0.11 15.11 -49.78
N GLN A 342 0.26 16.37 -50.02
CA GLN A 342 1.44 16.96 -49.43
C GLN A 342 1.01 17.51 -48.08
N PRO A 343 1.21 16.79 -46.96
CA PRO A 343 0.96 17.34 -45.65
C PRO A 343 1.83 18.59 -45.50
N LYS A 344 1.20 19.77 -45.49
CA LYS A 344 1.87 21.01 -45.13
C LYS A 344 1.86 21.07 -43.61
N SER A 345 3.03 20.97 -42.99
CA SER A 345 3.18 21.16 -41.55
C SER A 345 2.76 22.59 -41.19
N GLY A 346 1.85 22.74 -40.24
CA GLY A 346 1.47 24.03 -39.66
C GLY A 346 2.39 24.46 -38.51
N LEU A 347 3.49 23.74 -38.28
CA LEU A 347 4.47 24.06 -37.24
C LEU A 347 5.29 25.29 -37.63
N VAL A 348 5.35 26.26 -36.74
CA VAL A 348 6.15 27.48 -36.89
C VAL A 348 7.56 27.22 -36.34
N VAL A 349 8.58 27.49 -37.15
CA VAL A 349 9.98 27.47 -36.72
C VAL A 349 10.43 28.90 -36.48
N PHE A 350 10.82 29.21 -35.24
CA PHE A 350 11.33 30.53 -34.87
C PHE A 350 12.83 30.63 -35.13
N ASP A 351 13.26 31.73 -35.75
CA ASP A 351 14.68 32.03 -35.94
C ASP A 351 15.33 32.37 -34.58
N PRO A 352 16.39 31.68 -34.16
CA PRO A 352 17.12 31.99 -32.92
C PRO A 352 17.66 33.42 -32.82
N LEU A 353 17.91 34.09 -33.95
CA LEU A 353 18.56 35.41 -34.01
C LEU A 353 17.56 36.58 -34.13
N ALA A 354 16.30 36.30 -34.43
CA ALA A 354 15.27 37.32 -34.63
C ALA A 354 14.15 37.21 -33.60
N LEU A 355 13.61 38.35 -33.17
CA LEU A 355 12.47 38.35 -32.26
C LEU A 355 11.25 37.70 -32.93
N PRO A 356 10.61 36.69 -32.32
CA PRO A 356 9.47 35.99 -32.89
C PRO A 356 8.31 36.92 -33.22
N ARG A 357 7.62 36.64 -34.32
CA ARG A 357 6.32 37.26 -34.65
C ARG A 357 5.24 36.20 -34.53
N LEU A 358 4.22 36.47 -33.70
CA LEU A 358 3.16 35.51 -33.39
C LEU A 358 1.98 35.54 -34.38
N THR A 359 2.11 36.24 -35.51
CA THR A 359 1.01 36.51 -36.47
C THR A 359 0.48 35.29 -37.22
N HIS A 360 1.19 34.15 -37.17
CA HIS A 360 0.82 32.92 -37.90
C HIS A 360 0.72 31.67 -37.00
N VAL A 361 0.85 31.86 -35.69
CA VAL A 361 0.87 30.76 -34.71
C VAL A 361 -0.47 30.03 -34.63
N ASP A 362 -1.56 30.75 -34.85
CA ASP A 362 -2.95 30.28 -34.85
C ASP A 362 -3.51 29.97 -36.25
N SER A 363 -2.70 30.09 -37.31
CA SER A 363 -3.16 29.90 -38.69
C SER A 363 -3.62 28.46 -38.99
N HIS A 364 -3.21 27.49 -38.17
CA HIS A 364 -3.70 26.11 -38.23
C HIS A 364 -4.09 25.66 -36.82
N CYS A 365 -5.40 25.48 -36.57
CA CYS A 365 -5.94 25.14 -35.25
C CYS A 365 -5.31 23.88 -34.64
N ASP A 366 -4.90 22.91 -35.48
CA ASP A 366 -4.34 21.64 -35.03
C ASP A 366 -2.92 21.75 -34.43
N TYR A 367 -2.21 22.86 -34.70
CA TYR A 367 -0.80 23.05 -34.30
C TYR A 367 -0.59 24.14 -33.26
N ILE A 368 -1.67 24.75 -32.77
CA ILE A 368 -1.57 25.97 -31.95
C ILE A 368 -0.82 25.74 -30.64
N ASN A 369 -1.06 24.62 -29.96
CA ASN A 369 -0.39 24.29 -28.69
C ASN A 369 1.10 24.02 -28.91
N GLN A 370 1.45 23.34 -30.00
CA GLN A 370 2.83 23.04 -30.36
C GLN A 370 3.58 24.33 -30.76
N ASN A 371 2.92 25.25 -31.44
CA ASN A 371 3.51 26.53 -31.84
C ASN A 371 3.70 27.48 -30.64
N LEU A 372 2.74 27.53 -29.70
CA LEU A 372 2.89 28.27 -28.44
C LEU A 372 4.01 27.70 -27.57
N HIS A 373 4.09 26.37 -27.48
CA HIS A 373 5.18 25.71 -26.77
C HIS A 373 6.55 25.98 -27.41
N ALA A 374 6.65 25.98 -28.74
CA ALA A 374 7.87 26.34 -29.45
C ALA A 374 8.30 27.80 -29.18
N PHE A 375 7.34 28.72 -29.01
CA PHE A 375 7.62 30.09 -28.63
C PHE A 375 8.14 30.19 -27.19
N GLU A 376 7.52 29.49 -26.24
CA GLU A 376 7.95 29.44 -24.84
C GLU A 376 9.39 28.91 -24.72
N LEU A 377 9.71 27.85 -25.47
CA LEU A 377 11.07 27.32 -25.56
C LEU A 377 12.04 28.33 -26.17
N TRP A 378 11.61 29.07 -27.19
CA TRP A 378 12.44 30.12 -27.79
C TRP A 378 12.77 31.22 -26.78
N VAL A 379 11.79 31.69 -26.00
CA VAL A 379 11.99 32.72 -24.96
C VAL A 379 12.97 32.21 -23.90
N ALA A 380 12.76 30.99 -23.41
CA ALA A 380 13.63 30.40 -22.39
C ALA A 380 15.09 30.26 -22.87
N ALA A 381 15.32 29.94 -24.14
CA ALA A 381 16.65 29.70 -24.68
C ALA A 381 17.36 30.96 -25.22
N HIS A 382 16.64 31.90 -25.83
CA HIS A 382 17.25 32.98 -26.64
C HIS A 382 16.98 34.40 -26.12
N MET A 383 16.03 34.61 -25.20
CA MET A 383 15.66 35.95 -24.73
C MET A 383 16.83 36.69 -24.06
N GLY A 384 17.67 35.97 -23.31
CA GLY A 384 18.83 36.54 -22.63
C GLY A 384 19.89 37.12 -23.59
N GLU A 385 20.13 36.42 -24.70
CA GLU A 385 21.10 36.82 -25.73
C GLU A 385 20.53 37.91 -26.66
N TRP A 386 19.25 37.80 -27.02
CA TRP A 386 18.54 38.85 -27.75
C TRP A 386 18.58 40.17 -26.98
N ARG A 387 18.29 40.15 -25.67
CA ARG A 387 18.40 41.32 -24.80
C ARG A 387 19.80 41.93 -24.86
N ARG A 388 20.85 41.12 -24.72
CA ARG A 388 22.25 41.60 -24.67
C ARG A 388 22.64 42.34 -25.96
N THR A 389 22.12 41.89 -27.09
CA THR A 389 22.44 42.43 -28.42
C THR A 389 21.62 43.67 -28.77
N HIS A 390 20.41 43.81 -28.22
CA HIS A 390 19.45 44.88 -28.56
C HIS A 390 19.25 45.90 -27.42
N LEU A 391 20.13 45.92 -26.40
CA LEU A 391 20.06 46.84 -25.25
C LEU A 391 19.99 48.33 -25.65
N ASN A 392 20.63 48.71 -26.74
CA ASN A 392 20.71 50.11 -27.21
C ASN A 392 19.69 50.45 -28.29
N ASP A 393 18.81 49.51 -28.66
CA ASP A 393 17.87 49.71 -29.75
C ASP A 393 16.68 50.53 -29.27
N ALA A 394 16.46 51.71 -29.88
CA ALA A 394 15.40 52.63 -29.49
C ALA A 394 14.00 52.01 -29.51
N ASN A 395 13.78 50.98 -30.35
CA ASN A 395 12.48 50.33 -30.52
C ASN A 395 12.35 49.01 -29.75
N ALA A 396 13.36 48.57 -28.98
CA ALA A 396 13.34 47.27 -28.30
C ALA A 396 12.16 47.15 -27.33
N CYS A 397 11.88 48.20 -26.55
CA CYS A 397 10.77 48.20 -25.59
C CYS A 397 9.40 48.08 -26.28
N GLU A 398 9.21 48.75 -27.42
CA GLU A 398 7.96 48.67 -28.19
C GLU A 398 7.77 47.27 -28.80
N GLN A 399 8.84 46.68 -29.33
CA GLN A 399 8.82 45.32 -29.89
C GLN A 399 8.48 44.27 -28.83
N LEU A 400 9.09 44.34 -27.64
CA LEU A 400 8.80 43.43 -26.55
C LEU A 400 7.40 43.62 -25.98
N HIS A 401 6.94 44.87 -25.86
CA HIS A 401 5.57 45.14 -25.43
C HIS A 401 4.54 44.53 -26.40
N THR A 402 4.75 44.72 -27.70
CA THR A 402 3.90 44.14 -28.74
C THR A 402 3.89 42.62 -28.67
N LEU A 403 5.06 42.00 -28.44
CA LEU A 403 5.21 40.56 -28.31
C LEU A 403 4.43 40.01 -27.11
N VAL A 404 4.57 40.64 -25.93
CA VAL A 404 3.84 40.25 -24.72
C VAL A 404 2.33 40.32 -24.96
N LYS A 405 1.85 41.40 -25.57
CA LYS A 405 0.43 41.58 -25.86
C LYS A 405 -0.11 40.49 -26.79
N SER A 406 0.61 40.19 -27.87
CA SER A 406 0.21 39.13 -28.80
C SER A 406 0.22 37.74 -28.15
N TYR A 407 1.18 37.46 -27.27
CA TYR A 407 1.23 36.18 -26.57
C TYR A 407 0.10 36.04 -25.55
N ASP A 408 -0.15 37.08 -24.75
CA ASP A 408 -1.21 37.08 -23.73
C ASP A 408 -2.61 36.91 -24.35
N GLU A 409 -2.87 37.55 -25.49
CA GLU A 409 -4.12 37.38 -26.24
C GLU A 409 -4.32 35.93 -26.73
N LEU A 410 -3.24 35.25 -27.14
CA LEU A 410 -3.28 33.86 -27.59
C LEU A 410 -3.45 32.88 -26.43
N THR A 411 -2.69 33.03 -25.35
CA THR A 411 -2.76 32.12 -24.19
C THR A 411 -4.09 32.25 -23.46
N SER A 412 -4.64 33.47 -23.33
CA SER A 412 -5.95 33.71 -22.73
C SER A 412 -7.07 32.97 -23.46
N ARG A 413 -6.95 32.80 -24.79
CA ARG A 413 -7.93 32.06 -25.60
C ARG A 413 -7.72 30.54 -25.54
N HIS A 414 -6.47 30.08 -25.57
CA HIS A 414 -6.17 28.67 -25.82
C HIS A 414 -5.74 27.86 -24.60
N TYR A 415 -5.24 28.49 -23.54
CA TYR A 415 -4.85 27.81 -22.30
C TYR A 415 -5.92 27.85 -21.21
N ASN A 416 -7.11 28.41 -21.50
CA ASN A 416 -8.21 28.45 -20.54
C ASN A 416 -8.62 27.03 -20.11
N GLY A 417 -8.64 26.78 -18.80
CA GLY A 417 -8.92 25.47 -18.21
C GLY A 417 -7.69 24.55 -18.03
N ASN A 418 -6.48 24.97 -18.44
CA ASN A 418 -5.23 24.26 -18.16
C ASN A 418 -4.33 25.07 -17.21
N PRO A 419 -4.29 24.74 -15.89
CA PRO A 419 -3.51 25.50 -14.91
C PRO A 419 -1.99 25.42 -15.14
N GLU A 420 -1.50 24.31 -15.72
CA GLU A 420 -0.08 24.12 -15.99
C GLU A 420 0.39 25.02 -17.14
N ALA A 421 -0.34 25.01 -18.27
CA ALA A 421 -0.03 25.86 -19.42
C ALA A 421 -0.16 27.35 -19.07
N MET A 422 -1.13 27.71 -18.23
CA MET A 422 -1.27 29.09 -17.74
C MET A 422 -0.09 29.52 -16.86
N SER A 423 0.42 28.63 -16.01
CA SER A 423 1.62 28.90 -15.20
C SER A 423 2.83 29.18 -16.08
N VAL A 424 3.05 28.37 -17.12
CA VAL A 424 4.14 28.57 -18.09
C VAL A 424 3.98 29.89 -18.85
N ALA A 425 2.76 30.26 -19.22
CA ALA A 425 2.50 31.54 -19.89
C ALA A 425 2.88 32.75 -19.02
N VAL A 426 2.50 32.73 -17.73
CA VAL A 426 2.88 33.79 -16.78
C VAL A 426 4.40 33.90 -16.63
N ILE A 427 5.09 32.77 -16.52
CA ILE A 427 6.56 32.75 -16.43
C ILE A 427 7.20 33.32 -17.70
N THR A 428 6.68 32.95 -18.87
CA THR A 428 7.18 33.43 -20.17
C THR A 428 7.00 34.94 -20.30
N VAL A 429 5.85 35.48 -19.89
CA VAL A 429 5.62 36.94 -19.85
C VAL A 429 6.63 37.62 -18.93
N LEU A 430 6.86 37.10 -17.72
CA LEU A 430 7.84 37.67 -16.78
C LEU A 430 9.26 37.66 -17.33
N GLN A 431 9.66 36.61 -18.06
CA GLN A 431 10.98 36.55 -18.70
C GLN A 431 11.15 37.64 -19.78
N ILE A 432 10.12 37.87 -20.59
CA ILE A 432 10.12 38.96 -21.57
C ILE A 432 10.12 40.32 -20.86
N TRP A 433 9.41 40.44 -19.74
CA TRP A 433 9.36 41.65 -18.92
C TRP A 433 10.71 42.04 -18.33
N VAL A 434 11.49 41.07 -17.84
CA VAL A 434 12.87 41.32 -17.36
C VAL A 434 13.76 41.87 -18.48
N ALA A 435 13.57 41.41 -19.72
CA ALA A 435 14.29 41.95 -20.86
C ALA A 435 13.81 43.36 -21.24
N LEU A 436 12.51 43.61 -21.15
CA LEU A 436 11.92 44.93 -21.38
C LEU A 436 12.42 45.95 -20.36
N ASP A 437 12.42 45.61 -19.07
CA ASP A 437 12.91 46.44 -17.98
C ASP A 437 14.39 46.81 -18.17
N ALA A 438 15.22 45.82 -18.52
CA ALA A 438 16.64 46.06 -18.81
C ALA A 438 16.85 47.02 -20.00
N CYS A 439 16.08 46.89 -21.08
CA CYS A 439 16.15 47.83 -22.21
C CYS A 439 15.66 49.23 -21.81
N ALA A 440 14.59 49.30 -21.03
CA ALA A 440 13.99 50.55 -20.58
C ALA A 440 14.93 51.35 -19.67
N LEU A 441 15.58 50.69 -18.70
CA LEU A 441 16.58 51.28 -17.81
C LEU A 441 17.82 51.76 -18.57
N ASN A 442 18.22 51.06 -19.63
CA ASN A 442 19.37 51.46 -20.44
C ASN A 442 19.05 52.67 -21.34
N LEU A 443 17.85 52.69 -21.95
CA LEU A 443 17.41 53.79 -22.82
C LEU A 443 17.02 55.05 -22.04
N CYS A 444 16.50 54.91 -20.83
CA CYS A 444 16.14 56.02 -19.95
C CYS A 444 16.61 55.75 -18.51
N PRO A 445 17.88 56.08 -18.18
CA PRO A 445 18.47 55.86 -16.86
C PRO A 445 17.70 56.51 -15.71
N LEU A 446 16.99 57.61 -15.97
CA LEU A 446 16.14 58.31 -15.00
C LEU A 446 15.03 57.43 -14.42
N MET A 447 14.58 56.39 -15.13
CA MET A 447 13.59 55.45 -14.59
C MET A 447 14.16 54.58 -13.46
N GLY A 448 15.47 54.33 -13.44
CA GLY A 448 16.12 53.59 -12.35
C GLY A 448 16.18 54.37 -11.03
N GLU A 449 16.02 55.69 -11.10
CA GLU A 449 15.93 56.56 -9.91
C GLU A 449 14.51 56.58 -9.31
N TYR A 450 13.51 56.13 -10.08
CA TYR A 450 12.12 56.04 -9.63
C TYR A 450 11.97 54.84 -8.69
N LYS A 451 11.63 55.10 -7.43
CA LYS A 451 11.34 54.05 -6.43
C LYS A 451 9.85 53.76 -6.38
N PRO A 452 9.36 52.62 -6.91
CA PRO A 452 7.92 52.33 -7.01
C PRO A 452 7.22 51.97 -5.68
N GLY A 453 7.87 52.15 -4.51
CA GLY A 453 7.24 52.00 -3.20
C GLY A 453 6.87 50.55 -2.78
N LEU A 454 7.28 49.55 -3.56
CA LEU A 454 7.17 48.14 -3.20
C LEU A 454 8.53 47.67 -2.66
N SER A 455 8.71 47.82 -1.35
CA SER A 455 9.84 47.25 -0.59
C SER A 455 9.50 45.88 -0.03
#